data_AF-A0A5C6XW93-F1
#
_entry.id   AF-A0A5C6XW93-F1
#
_cell.length_a   1.000
_cell.length_b   1.000
_cell.length_c   1.000
_cell.angle_alpha   90.00
_cell.angle_beta   90.00
_cell.angle_gamma   90.00
#
_symmetry.space_group_name_H-M   'P 1'
#
loop_
_entity.id
_entity.type
_entity.pdbx_description
1 polymer ?
#
loop_
_entity_poly.entity_id
_entity_poly.type
_entity_poly.pdbx_seq_one_letter_code
_entity_poly.pdbx_strand_id
1 'polypeptide(L)'
;MIGLGLGLNRNMFKATGRALSKSFNFEVKTDNAGTSNDNQFRLPLVSSFNGSTAIVDWGDGSAKDTITSYNQSEVTHTFPSSGSYSVKISGQLRGWKFNNDGDIQKITNISNWGVFEMNEYLSFSRCTKISITAIDSPYLISSNISYSFYLCTSIKQLNVSKWNVSNTENFNALFFKADDMVITGLDKWDIGSATNLSNLLGSSPGMSTEDYDKTLISWEAQAPNTGLSVDFGGSKFTPNSLASAARDRLISVYSWTIADGGSI
;
A
#
# COMPACT_ATOMS: atom_id res chain seq x y z
N MET A 1 -26.29 -5.10 -46.39
CA MET A 1 -26.26 -5.05 -44.92
C MET A 1 -24.82 -5.38 -44.51
N ILE A 2 -23.98 -4.36 -44.44
CA ILE A 2 -22.53 -4.50 -44.24
C ILE A 2 -22.31 -4.27 -42.74
N GLY A 3 -22.01 -5.34 -42.01
CA GLY A 3 -21.76 -5.31 -40.57
C GLY A 3 -20.39 -4.70 -40.27
N LEU A 4 -20.41 -3.60 -39.52
CA LEU A 4 -19.25 -2.96 -38.92
C LEU A 4 -18.52 -3.92 -37.97
N GLY A 5 -17.34 -4.38 -38.37
CA GLY A 5 -16.38 -5.01 -37.45
C GLY A 5 -15.75 -3.93 -36.58
N LEU A 6 -16.31 -3.71 -35.39
CA LEU A 6 -15.65 -2.93 -34.34
C LEU A 6 -14.37 -3.68 -33.94
N GLY A 7 -13.24 -3.16 -34.38
CA GLY A 7 -11.93 -3.57 -33.92
C GLY A 7 -11.83 -3.36 -32.41
N LEU A 8 -11.89 -4.45 -31.65
CA LEU A 8 -11.52 -4.44 -30.24
C LEU A 8 -10.08 -3.94 -30.14
N ASN A 9 -9.94 -2.78 -29.50
CA ASN A 9 -8.69 -2.10 -29.23
C ASN A 9 -7.81 -3.05 -28.38
N ARG A 10 -6.83 -3.71 -29.01
CA ARG A 10 -5.97 -4.76 -28.41
C ARG A 10 -4.95 -4.23 -27.38
N ASN A 11 -5.12 -3.01 -26.88
CA ASN A 11 -4.20 -2.35 -25.95
C ASN A 11 -4.61 -2.43 -24.46
N MET A 12 -5.66 -3.16 -24.09
CA MET A 12 -6.06 -3.31 -22.67
C MET A 12 -5.48 -4.54 -21.93
N PHE A 13 -4.61 -5.34 -22.55
CA PHE A 13 -3.95 -6.47 -21.88
C PHE A 13 -2.42 -6.30 -21.86
N LYS A 14 -1.95 -5.29 -21.12
CA LYS A 14 -0.62 -5.31 -20.48
C LYS A 14 -0.77 -5.11 -18.98
N ALA A 15 -1.63 -5.91 -18.34
CA ALA A 15 -1.50 -6.19 -16.91
C ALA A 15 -0.63 -7.45 -16.80
N THR A 16 0.59 -7.26 -16.31
CA THR A 16 1.56 -8.30 -15.97
C THR A 16 0.90 -9.50 -15.28
N GLY A 17 1.04 -10.68 -15.88
CA GLY A 17 0.50 -11.92 -15.36
C GLY A 17 0.99 -12.21 -13.94
N ARG A 18 0.12 -12.01 -12.96
CA ARG A 18 0.21 -12.64 -11.63
C ARG A 18 -1.00 -13.54 -11.49
N ALA A 19 -0.77 -14.80 -11.16
CA ALA A 19 -1.87 -15.73 -10.88
C ALA A 19 -2.67 -15.21 -9.67
N LEU A 20 -3.95 -14.91 -9.88
CA LEU A 20 -4.94 -14.52 -8.86
C LEU A 20 -5.27 -15.66 -7.87
N SER A 21 -4.35 -16.60 -7.63
CA SER A 21 -4.62 -17.87 -6.95
C SER A 21 -4.29 -17.89 -5.47
N LYS A 22 -3.69 -16.83 -4.91
CA LYS A 22 -3.33 -16.77 -3.48
C LYS A 22 -4.24 -15.81 -2.73
N SER A 23 -4.80 -16.25 -1.61
CA SER A 23 -5.68 -15.44 -0.76
C SER A 23 -4.94 -14.25 -0.13
N PHE A 24 -5.64 -13.14 0.07
CA PHE A 24 -5.18 -12.09 0.99
C PHE A 24 -5.31 -12.62 2.42
N ASN A 25 -4.20 -12.65 3.16
CA ASN A 25 -4.13 -13.22 4.50
C ASN A 25 -3.69 -12.15 5.51
N PHE A 26 -4.47 -12.01 6.58
CA PHE A 26 -4.18 -11.10 7.66
C PHE A 26 -4.63 -11.67 9.00
N GLU A 27 -4.03 -11.19 10.08
CA GLU A 27 -4.43 -11.51 11.44
C GLU A 27 -5.33 -10.41 12.01
N VAL A 28 -6.38 -10.83 12.70
CA VAL A 28 -7.28 -9.97 13.47
C VAL A 28 -7.16 -10.33 14.95
N LYS A 29 -6.95 -9.34 15.81
CA LYS A 29 -7.06 -9.41 17.27
C LYS A 29 -8.36 -8.71 17.70
N THR A 30 -9.41 -9.48 17.95
CA THR A 30 -10.80 -8.98 18.01
C THR A 30 -11.11 -8.08 19.21
N ASP A 31 -10.34 -8.22 20.29
CA ASP A 31 -10.38 -7.43 21.52
C ASP A 31 -9.48 -6.18 21.48
N ASN A 32 -8.86 -5.87 20.35
CA ASN A 32 -8.28 -4.54 20.14
C ASN A 32 -9.41 -3.51 19.92
N ALA A 33 -9.13 -2.24 20.26
CA ALA A 33 -10.07 -1.14 20.06
C ALA A 33 -10.60 -1.07 18.62
N GLY A 34 -11.91 -0.90 18.50
CA GLY A 34 -12.64 -0.78 17.24
C GLY A 34 -14.09 -0.44 17.52
N THR A 35 -14.93 -0.43 16.49
CA THR A 35 -16.35 -0.12 16.63
C THR A 35 -17.22 -1.37 16.78
N SER A 36 -16.75 -2.54 16.32
CA SER A 36 -17.42 -3.81 16.56
C SER A 36 -17.07 -4.37 17.94
N ASN A 37 -17.90 -5.29 18.45
CA ASN A 37 -17.71 -5.92 19.76
C ASN A 37 -16.37 -6.66 19.86
N ASP A 38 -15.91 -6.97 21.08
CA ASP A 38 -14.60 -7.60 21.34
C ASP A 38 -14.45 -9.02 20.76
N ASN A 39 -15.54 -9.64 20.32
CA ASN A 39 -15.55 -10.90 19.59
C ASN A 39 -15.99 -10.72 18.13
N GLN A 40 -15.82 -9.53 17.57
CA GLN A 40 -16.23 -9.22 16.19
C GLN A 40 -15.11 -8.55 15.40
N PHE A 41 -15.23 -8.65 14.08
CA PHE A 41 -14.48 -7.86 13.14
C PHE A 41 -15.34 -7.51 11.93
N ARG A 42 -15.28 -6.24 11.54
CA ARG A 42 -15.98 -5.69 10.39
C ARG A 42 -14.98 -5.33 9.29
N LEU A 43 -15.15 -5.90 8.10
CA LEU A 43 -14.34 -5.53 6.93
C LEU A 43 -14.54 -4.04 6.60
N PRO A 44 -13.46 -3.29 6.30
CA PRO A 44 -13.53 -1.84 6.12
C PRO A 44 -13.96 -1.47 4.69
N LEU A 45 -15.19 -1.84 4.31
CA LEU A 45 -15.69 -1.64 2.95
C LEU A 45 -16.48 -0.33 2.85
N VAL A 46 -16.20 0.46 1.80
CA VAL A 46 -16.89 1.73 1.50
C VAL A 46 -17.98 1.55 0.43
N SER A 47 -18.99 2.43 0.48
CA SER A 47 -20.18 2.35 -0.39
C SER A 47 -19.93 2.65 -1.87
N SER A 48 -18.81 3.27 -2.21
CA SER A 48 -18.43 3.58 -3.61
C SER A 48 -18.03 2.34 -4.42
N PHE A 49 -17.90 1.16 -3.78
CA PHE A 49 -17.58 -0.08 -4.46
C PHE A 49 -18.64 -1.15 -4.21
N ASN A 50 -19.21 -1.64 -5.32
CA ASN A 50 -20.12 -2.79 -5.35
C ASN A 50 -19.56 -3.86 -6.29
N GLY A 51 -20.12 -5.07 -6.22
CA GLY A 51 -19.75 -6.16 -7.11
C GLY A 51 -18.47 -6.89 -6.68
N SER A 52 -18.20 -6.94 -5.37
CA SER A 52 -17.19 -7.86 -4.85
C SER A 52 -17.60 -9.31 -5.12
N THR A 53 -16.63 -10.19 -5.27
CA THR A 53 -16.82 -11.65 -5.44
C THR A 53 -16.00 -12.41 -4.40
N ALA A 54 -15.82 -11.78 -3.24
CA ALA A 54 -14.89 -12.25 -2.23
C ALA A 54 -15.49 -13.39 -1.41
N ILE A 55 -14.70 -14.42 -1.16
CA ILE A 55 -15.00 -15.48 -0.21
C ILE A 55 -14.06 -15.31 0.98
N VAL A 56 -14.65 -15.13 2.16
CA VAL A 56 -13.96 -14.85 3.42
C VAL A 56 -14.00 -16.09 4.29
N ASP A 57 -12.82 -16.59 4.62
CA ASP A 57 -12.59 -17.60 5.65
C ASP A 57 -12.10 -16.87 6.90
N TRP A 58 -12.93 -16.85 7.93
CA TRP A 58 -12.67 -16.11 9.18
C TRP A 58 -11.62 -16.79 10.07
N GLY A 59 -11.25 -18.05 9.77
CA GLY A 59 -10.21 -18.75 10.51
C GLY A 59 -10.62 -19.29 11.88
N ASP A 60 -11.92 -19.35 12.18
CA ASP A 60 -12.50 -19.86 13.43
C ASP A 60 -13.25 -21.19 13.26
N GLY A 61 -13.26 -21.74 12.04
CA GLY A 61 -13.96 -22.97 11.69
C GLY A 61 -15.44 -22.77 11.30
N SER A 62 -15.95 -21.54 11.28
CA SER A 62 -17.28 -21.25 10.74
C SER A 62 -17.36 -21.52 9.24
N ALA A 63 -18.58 -21.55 8.71
CA ALA A 63 -18.77 -21.48 7.28
C ALA A 63 -18.15 -20.19 6.72
N LYS A 64 -17.69 -20.25 5.46
CA LYS A 64 -17.14 -19.10 4.75
C LYS A 64 -18.26 -18.20 4.25
N ASP A 65 -18.05 -16.91 4.31
CA ASP A 65 -19.01 -15.93 3.80
C ASP A 65 -18.65 -15.45 2.40
N THR A 66 -19.68 -15.17 1.60
CA THR A 66 -19.52 -14.54 0.28
C THR A 66 -19.88 -13.07 0.38
N ILE A 67 -18.90 -12.20 0.19
CA ILE A 67 -19.05 -10.74 0.27
C ILE A 67 -19.24 -10.15 -1.13
N THR A 68 -20.43 -9.62 -1.38
CA THR A 68 -20.84 -9.03 -2.66
C THR A 68 -21.12 -7.54 -2.59
N SER A 69 -21.42 -7.04 -1.40
CA SER A 69 -21.74 -5.64 -1.12
C SER A 69 -21.10 -5.14 0.17
N TYR A 70 -20.93 -3.83 0.31
CA TYR A 70 -20.27 -3.20 1.45
C TYR A 70 -21.09 -3.22 2.75
N ASN A 71 -22.41 -3.44 2.66
CA ASN A 71 -23.36 -3.29 3.77
C ASN A 71 -24.21 -4.54 4.06
N GLN A 72 -23.89 -5.68 3.44
CA GLN A 72 -24.52 -6.95 3.83
C GLN A 72 -24.10 -7.37 5.25
N SER A 73 -24.91 -8.23 5.88
CA SER A 73 -24.71 -8.71 7.26
C SER A 73 -23.33 -9.31 7.48
N GLU A 74 -22.85 -10.10 6.52
CA GLU A 74 -21.62 -10.89 6.63
C GLU A 74 -20.35 -10.03 6.55
N VAL A 75 -20.46 -8.72 6.27
CA VAL A 75 -19.31 -7.81 6.38
C VAL A 75 -18.81 -7.70 7.83
N THR A 76 -19.67 -8.01 8.81
CA THR A 76 -19.30 -8.13 10.23
C THR A 76 -19.43 -9.57 10.68
N HIS A 77 -18.32 -10.17 11.09
CA HIS A 77 -18.31 -11.54 11.64
C HIS A 77 -18.30 -11.54 13.15
N THR A 78 -18.98 -12.52 13.75
CA THR A 78 -18.98 -12.75 15.20
C THR A 78 -18.28 -14.07 15.49
N PHE A 79 -17.12 -13.98 16.12
CA PHE A 79 -16.30 -15.10 16.53
C PHE A 79 -16.87 -15.76 17.80
N PRO A 80 -16.61 -17.06 18.05
CA PRO A 80 -17.06 -17.77 19.25
C PRO A 80 -16.58 -17.13 20.57
N SER A 81 -15.42 -16.48 20.54
CA SER A 81 -14.81 -15.77 21.67
C SER A 81 -14.00 -14.58 21.18
N SER A 82 -13.57 -13.69 22.06
CA SER A 82 -12.50 -12.75 21.73
C SER A 82 -11.17 -13.50 21.56
N GLY A 83 -10.28 -13.02 20.69
CA GLY A 83 -9.05 -13.74 20.36
C GLY A 83 -8.32 -13.23 19.11
N SER A 84 -7.28 -13.96 18.73
CA SER A 84 -6.58 -13.79 17.45
C SER A 84 -7.09 -14.79 16.42
N TYR A 85 -7.36 -14.32 15.21
CA TYR A 85 -7.85 -15.14 14.10
C TYR A 85 -7.09 -14.83 12.81
N SER A 86 -6.80 -15.88 12.04
CA SER A 86 -6.17 -15.75 10.72
C SER A 86 -7.26 -15.70 9.64
N VAL A 87 -7.60 -14.50 9.19
CA VAL A 87 -8.60 -14.29 8.14
C VAL A 87 -7.95 -14.44 6.76
N LYS A 88 -8.65 -15.12 5.85
CA LYS A 88 -8.22 -15.31 4.46
C LYS A 88 -9.32 -14.91 3.51
N ILE A 89 -8.98 -14.07 2.53
CA ILE A 89 -9.91 -13.60 1.51
C ILE A 89 -9.44 -14.10 0.16
N SER A 90 -10.33 -14.80 -0.55
CA SER A 90 -10.14 -15.20 -1.95
C SER A 90 -11.16 -14.50 -2.83
N GLY A 91 -10.90 -14.39 -4.14
CA GLY A 91 -11.74 -13.59 -5.03
C GLY A 91 -11.49 -12.09 -4.90
N GLN A 92 -12.29 -11.28 -5.58
CA GLN A 92 -12.08 -9.83 -5.64
C GLN A 92 -12.84 -9.13 -4.53
N LEU A 93 -12.12 -8.44 -3.64
CA LEU A 93 -12.68 -7.55 -2.64
C LEU A 93 -12.30 -6.10 -2.96
N ARG A 94 -13.28 -5.20 -2.98
CA ARG A 94 -13.06 -3.79 -3.33
C ARG A 94 -13.52 -2.84 -2.23
N GLY A 95 -12.96 -1.63 -2.24
CA GLY A 95 -13.35 -0.56 -1.32
C GLY A 95 -12.76 -0.70 0.07
N TRP A 96 -11.58 -1.34 0.18
CA TRP A 96 -10.89 -1.49 1.47
C TRP A 96 -10.29 -0.15 1.93
N LYS A 97 -10.94 0.47 2.91
CA LYS A 97 -10.54 1.76 3.45
C LYS A 97 -11.09 2.00 4.85
N PHE A 98 -10.18 2.21 5.81
CA PHE A 98 -10.52 2.70 7.13
C PHE A 98 -10.67 4.24 7.09
N ASN A 99 -11.89 4.75 7.15
CA ASN A 99 -12.17 6.20 7.14
C ASN A 99 -11.88 6.85 8.52
N ASN A 100 -10.68 6.63 9.06
CA ASN A 100 -10.28 7.00 10.45
C ASN A 100 -11.17 6.38 11.55
N ASP A 101 -11.88 5.31 11.24
CA ASP A 101 -12.88 4.68 12.09
C ASP A 101 -12.92 3.16 11.85
N GLY A 102 -13.85 2.45 12.49
CA GLY A 102 -14.04 1.02 12.34
C GLY A 102 -13.05 0.22 13.18
N ASP A 103 -12.77 -0.99 12.73
CA ASP A 103 -11.90 -1.95 13.43
C ASP A 103 -10.43 -1.79 13.08
N ILE A 104 -10.00 -0.53 12.91
CA ILE A 104 -8.70 -0.11 12.38
C ILE A 104 -7.49 -0.62 13.17
N GLN A 105 -7.66 -0.88 14.48
CA GLN A 105 -6.62 -1.44 15.34
C GLN A 105 -6.73 -2.97 15.51
N LYS A 106 -7.78 -3.60 14.97
CA LYS A 106 -7.96 -5.05 15.09
C LYS A 106 -7.07 -5.82 14.11
N ILE A 107 -6.65 -5.24 13.00
CA ILE A 107 -5.67 -5.89 12.10
C ILE A 107 -4.26 -5.73 12.65
N THR A 108 -3.61 -6.85 12.96
CA THR A 108 -2.28 -6.88 13.61
C THR A 108 -1.18 -7.36 12.69
N ASN A 109 -1.50 -8.11 11.64
CA ASN A 109 -0.50 -8.58 10.68
C ASN A 109 -1.07 -8.77 9.27
N ILE A 110 -0.32 -8.42 8.24
CA ILE A 110 -0.53 -8.90 6.87
C ILE A 110 0.58 -9.89 6.53
N SER A 111 0.19 -11.14 6.29
CA SER A 111 1.11 -12.26 6.04
C SER A 111 1.17 -12.68 4.58
N ASN A 112 0.19 -12.30 3.77
CA ASN A 112 0.21 -12.49 2.32
C ASN A 112 -0.74 -11.49 1.64
N TRP A 113 -0.24 -10.68 0.72
CA TRP A 113 -1.08 -9.74 -0.03
C TRP A 113 -2.03 -10.47 -0.98
N GLY A 114 -1.54 -11.48 -1.70
CA GLY A 114 -2.38 -12.33 -2.55
C GLY A 114 -3.25 -11.54 -3.54
N VAL A 115 -4.56 -11.74 -3.48
CA VAL A 115 -5.59 -11.05 -4.28
C VAL A 115 -5.90 -9.62 -3.82
N PHE A 116 -5.26 -9.12 -2.77
CA PHE A 116 -5.54 -7.78 -2.27
C PHE A 116 -5.23 -6.71 -3.31
N GLU A 117 -6.27 -5.97 -3.69
CA GLU A 117 -6.15 -4.80 -4.56
C GLU A 117 -6.09 -3.55 -3.68
N MET A 118 -4.96 -2.85 -3.70
CA MET A 118 -4.90 -1.51 -3.11
C MET A 118 -5.45 -0.53 -4.14
N ASN A 119 -6.78 -0.42 -4.14
CA ASN A 119 -7.53 0.41 -5.07
C ASN A 119 -8.01 1.74 -4.47
N GLU A 120 -7.70 1.98 -3.20
CA GLU A 120 -8.11 3.17 -2.44
C GLU A 120 -6.91 3.91 -1.84
N TYR A 121 -7.12 5.19 -1.59
CA TYR A 121 -6.29 5.97 -0.67
C TYR A 121 -6.72 5.68 0.77
N LEU A 122 -5.82 5.84 1.74
CA LEU A 122 -6.07 5.57 3.16
C LEU A 122 -6.37 4.09 3.52
N SER A 123 -5.99 3.11 2.69
CA SER A 123 -6.38 1.70 2.91
C SER A 123 -6.00 1.13 4.29
N PHE A 124 -4.82 1.48 4.83
CA PHE A 124 -4.37 1.09 6.17
C PHE A 124 -3.93 2.30 7.00
N SER A 125 -4.44 3.50 6.66
CA SER A 125 -4.14 4.72 7.40
C SER A 125 -4.44 4.52 8.89
N ARG A 126 -3.52 4.89 9.77
CA ARG A 126 -3.61 4.81 11.24
C ARG A 126 -3.81 3.40 11.79
N CYS A 127 -3.50 2.35 11.04
CA CYS A 127 -3.37 1.00 11.57
C CYS A 127 -2.11 0.93 12.48
N THR A 128 -2.19 1.48 13.69
CA THR A 128 -1.04 1.68 14.57
C THR A 128 -0.54 0.38 15.21
N LYS A 129 -1.30 -0.72 15.13
CA LYS A 129 -0.94 -2.05 15.64
C LYS A 129 -0.49 -3.04 14.56
N ILE A 130 -0.46 -2.62 13.29
CA ILE A 130 -0.18 -3.53 12.18
C ILE A 130 1.32 -3.79 12.02
N SER A 131 1.63 -5.03 11.67
CA SER A 131 2.93 -5.48 11.14
C SER A 131 2.74 -6.09 9.76
N ILE A 132 3.80 -6.16 8.96
CA ILE A 132 3.76 -6.77 7.62
C ILE A 132 4.88 -7.80 7.54
N THR A 133 4.50 -9.08 7.51
CA THR A 133 5.42 -10.21 7.32
C THR A 133 5.33 -10.78 5.90
N ALA A 134 4.35 -10.31 5.13
CA ALA A 134 4.19 -10.63 3.73
C ALA A 134 5.46 -10.32 2.93
N ILE A 135 5.91 -11.32 2.14
CA ILE A 135 7.07 -11.21 1.25
C ILE A 135 6.66 -11.00 -0.22
N ASP A 136 5.36 -11.02 -0.50
CA ASP A 136 4.77 -10.68 -1.79
C ASP A 136 4.35 -9.20 -1.81
N SER A 137 3.64 -8.76 -2.85
CA SER A 137 3.21 -7.36 -2.99
C SER A 137 1.69 -7.25 -3.18
N PRO A 138 1.07 -6.11 -2.79
CA PRO A 138 -0.31 -5.83 -3.15
C PRO A 138 -0.44 -5.63 -4.66
N TYR A 139 -1.64 -5.86 -5.19
CA TYR A 139 -1.95 -5.45 -6.56
C TYR A 139 -2.32 -3.97 -6.58
N LEU A 140 -1.45 -3.14 -7.15
CA LEU A 140 -1.63 -1.70 -7.25
C LEU A 140 -2.21 -1.36 -8.63
N ILE A 141 -3.51 -1.04 -8.66
CA ILE A 141 -4.20 -0.59 -9.88
C ILE A 141 -4.63 0.87 -9.83
N SER A 142 -4.62 1.46 -8.64
CA SER A 142 -5.01 2.86 -8.46
C SER A 142 -3.88 3.80 -8.88
N SER A 143 -4.25 4.89 -9.54
CA SER A 143 -3.36 6.04 -9.72
C SER A 143 -3.11 6.78 -8.40
N ASN A 144 -3.88 6.50 -7.35
CA ASN A 144 -3.80 7.16 -6.05
C ASN A 144 -3.77 6.14 -4.90
N ILE A 145 -2.63 6.07 -4.21
CA ILE A 145 -2.45 5.28 -2.99
C ILE A 145 -2.09 6.17 -1.79
N SER A 146 -2.36 7.47 -1.89
CA SER A 146 -1.98 8.45 -0.87
C SER A 146 -2.47 8.04 0.52
N TYR A 147 -1.65 8.34 1.53
CA TYR A 147 -1.91 8.06 2.94
C TYR A 147 -2.20 6.59 3.31
N SER A 148 -1.99 5.61 2.43
CA SER A 148 -2.40 4.23 2.71
C SER A 148 -1.66 3.58 3.88
N PHE A 149 -0.48 4.06 4.29
CA PHE A 149 0.21 3.66 5.52
C PHE A 149 0.57 4.86 6.41
N TYR A 150 -0.17 5.96 6.28
CA TYR A 150 -0.03 7.13 7.15
C TYR A 150 -0.22 6.72 8.61
N LEU A 151 0.68 7.11 9.53
CA LEU A 151 0.60 6.79 10.97
C LEU A 151 0.61 5.28 11.31
N CYS A 152 1.17 4.43 10.46
CA CYS A 152 1.39 3.01 10.78
C CYS A 152 2.66 2.81 11.64
N THR A 153 2.57 3.17 12.91
CA THR A 153 3.74 3.24 13.82
C THR A 153 4.30 1.90 14.29
N SER A 154 3.55 0.79 14.20
CA SER A 154 4.05 -0.54 14.59
C SER A 154 4.88 -1.25 13.51
N ILE A 155 4.86 -0.78 12.27
CA ILE A 155 5.66 -1.39 11.20
C ILE A 155 7.12 -0.98 11.40
N LYS A 156 8.00 -1.94 11.69
CA LYS A 156 9.43 -1.70 11.90
C LYS A 156 10.25 -1.74 10.61
N GLN A 157 9.88 -2.62 9.69
CA GLN A 157 10.53 -2.75 8.40
C GLN A 157 9.48 -3.06 7.34
N LEU A 158 9.63 -2.44 6.17
CA LEU A 158 8.79 -2.73 5.01
C LEU A 158 9.63 -2.76 3.74
N ASN A 159 9.56 -3.88 3.03
CA ASN A 159 10.17 -4.05 1.73
C ASN A 159 9.14 -3.81 0.63
N VAL A 160 9.36 -2.78 -0.18
CA VAL A 160 8.47 -2.38 -1.28
C VAL A 160 9.05 -2.69 -2.66
N SER A 161 10.14 -3.45 -2.74
CA SER A 161 10.85 -3.76 -4.01
C SER A 161 10.00 -4.50 -5.04
N LYS A 162 8.93 -5.19 -4.60
CA LYS A 162 8.00 -5.94 -5.46
C LYS A 162 6.73 -5.17 -5.80
N TRP A 163 6.57 -3.96 -5.29
CA TRP A 163 5.38 -3.15 -5.54
C TRP A 163 5.50 -2.57 -6.95
N ASN A 164 4.58 -2.97 -7.83
CA ASN A 164 4.51 -2.38 -9.16
C ASN A 164 3.72 -1.07 -9.09
N VAL A 165 4.42 0.05 -9.07
CA VAL A 165 3.85 1.40 -8.95
C VAL A 165 3.86 2.18 -10.26
N SER A 166 4.14 1.53 -11.40
CA SER A 166 4.37 2.22 -12.68
C SER A 166 3.17 3.04 -13.19
N ASN A 167 1.96 2.71 -12.71
CA ASN A 167 0.72 3.41 -13.06
C ASN A 167 0.22 4.34 -11.93
N THR A 168 0.96 4.45 -10.83
CA THR A 168 0.58 5.27 -9.69
C THR A 168 1.11 6.69 -9.88
N GLU A 169 0.24 7.66 -9.71
CA GLU A 169 0.54 9.09 -9.88
C GLU A 169 0.70 9.80 -8.54
N ASN A 170 -0.13 9.44 -7.55
CA ASN A 170 -0.20 10.12 -6.25
C ASN A 170 0.20 9.20 -5.10
N PHE A 171 1.35 9.51 -4.51
CA PHE A 171 1.97 8.85 -3.36
C PHE A 171 1.96 9.73 -2.10
N ASN A 172 1.23 10.84 -2.12
CA ASN A 172 1.27 11.83 -1.05
C ASN A 172 1.09 11.16 0.32
N ALA A 173 2.06 11.41 1.20
CA ALA A 173 2.08 10.93 2.58
C ALA A 173 1.87 9.42 2.76
N LEU A 174 2.25 8.59 1.77
CA LEU A 174 2.02 7.15 1.79
C LEU A 174 2.57 6.47 3.05
N PHE A 175 3.76 6.85 3.52
CA PHE A 175 4.38 6.35 4.76
C PHE A 175 4.66 7.47 5.78
N PHE A 176 3.94 8.60 5.69
CA PHE A 176 4.16 9.74 6.56
C PHE A 176 3.84 9.41 8.04
N LYS A 177 4.68 9.88 8.97
CA LYS A 177 4.56 9.60 10.42
C LYS A 177 4.55 8.11 10.78
N ALA A 178 5.24 7.30 9.99
CA ALA A 178 5.55 5.93 10.34
C ALA A 178 6.88 5.90 11.14
N ASP A 179 6.81 6.39 12.39
CA ASP A 179 7.96 6.85 13.19
C ASP A 179 9.09 5.81 13.40
N ASP A 180 8.79 4.51 13.25
CA ASP A 180 9.75 3.42 13.42
C ASP A 180 10.01 2.61 12.13
N MET A 181 9.40 3.01 11.01
CA MET A 181 9.39 2.23 9.77
C MET A 181 10.65 2.47 8.94
N VAL A 182 11.52 1.46 8.84
CA VAL A 182 12.61 1.44 7.88
C VAL A 182 12.12 0.89 6.54
N ILE A 183 12.27 1.67 5.48
CA ILE A 183 11.86 1.30 4.11
C ILE A 183 13.05 0.72 3.34
N THR A 184 12.78 -0.28 2.50
CA THR A 184 13.75 -0.83 1.55
C THR A 184 13.12 -1.07 0.18
N GLY A 185 13.91 -0.97 -0.89
CA GLY A 185 13.47 -1.32 -2.25
C GLY A 185 12.78 -0.21 -3.06
N LEU A 186 12.82 1.05 -2.60
CA LEU A 186 12.31 2.19 -3.37
C LEU A 186 13.09 2.41 -4.67
N ASP A 187 14.34 2.00 -4.73
CA ASP A 187 15.17 1.98 -5.94
C ASP A 187 14.57 1.12 -7.06
N LYS A 188 13.61 0.22 -6.76
CA LYS A 188 12.92 -0.60 -7.77
C LYS A 188 11.66 0.04 -8.34
N TRP A 189 11.23 1.18 -7.81
CA TRP A 189 10.02 1.83 -8.27
C TRP A 189 10.24 2.54 -9.61
N ASP A 190 9.32 2.29 -10.54
CA ASP A 190 9.12 3.11 -11.73
C ASP A 190 8.24 4.30 -11.34
N ILE A 191 8.84 5.49 -11.27
CA ILE A 191 8.19 6.73 -10.87
C ILE A 191 7.84 7.61 -12.07
N GLY A 192 7.90 7.10 -13.31
CA GLY A 192 7.64 7.88 -14.52
C GLY A 192 6.24 8.52 -14.55
N SER A 193 5.26 7.87 -13.92
CA SER A 193 3.89 8.38 -13.80
C SER A 193 3.67 9.29 -12.58
N ALA A 194 4.64 9.40 -11.66
CA ALA A 194 4.46 10.13 -10.41
C ALA A 194 4.26 11.63 -10.66
N THR A 195 3.16 12.17 -10.13
CA THR A 195 2.85 13.61 -10.13
C THR A 195 2.84 14.20 -8.73
N ASN A 196 2.80 13.36 -7.68
CA ASN A 196 2.87 13.80 -6.30
C ASN A 196 3.59 12.79 -5.40
N LEU A 197 4.76 13.18 -4.87
CA LEU A 197 5.59 12.42 -3.93
C LEU A 197 5.68 13.09 -2.55
N SER A 198 4.83 14.09 -2.29
CA SER A 198 4.95 14.94 -1.11
C SER A 198 4.88 14.12 0.18
N ASN A 199 5.75 14.42 1.15
CA ASN A 199 5.77 13.77 2.46
C ASN A 199 5.91 12.23 2.43
N LEU A 200 6.46 11.64 1.37
CA LEU A 200 6.50 10.17 1.17
C LEU A 200 6.93 9.40 2.43
N LEU A 201 8.06 9.79 3.02
CA LEU A 201 8.66 9.20 4.21
C LEU A 201 8.81 10.21 5.35
N GLY A 202 8.12 11.35 5.30
CA GLY A 202 8.30 12.42 6.29
C GLY A 202 7.98 11.94 7.70
N SER A 203 8.75 12.40 8.69
CA SER A 203 8.66 11.88 10.07
C SER A 203 8.85 10.36 10.18
N SER A 204 9.69 9.74 9.35
CA SER A 204 10.15 8.36 9.52
C SER A 204 11.69 8.30 9.60
N PRO A 205 12.29 7.18 10.06
CA PRO A 205 13.74 6.98 10.01
C PRO A 205 14.28 6.96 8.57
N GLY A 206 13.43 6.73 7.57
CA GLY A 206 13.80 6.68 6.17
C GLY A 206 14.41 5.35 5.76
N MET A 207 15.48 5.42 4.96
CA MET A 207 16.23 4.29 4.43
C MET A 207 17.64 4.23 5.01
N SER A 208 18.29 3.08 4.88
CA SER A 208 19.75 3.02 5.02
C SER A 208 20.43 3.94 3.99
N THR A 209 21.64 4.42 4.27
CA THR A 209 22.39 5.24 3.30
C THR A 209 22.62 4.51 1.98
N GLU A 210 22.91 3.21 2.03
CA GLU A 210 23.10 2.41 0.83
C GLU A 210 21.82 2.32 -0.03
N ASP A 211 20.66 2.10 0.60
CA ASP A 211 19.39 2.04 -0.11
C ASP A 211 18.96 3.41 -0.62
N TYR A 212 19.25 4.48 0.13
CA TYR A 212 18.94 5.84 -0.31
C TYR A 212 19.81 6.26 -1.51
N ASP A 213 21.10 5.93 -1.49
CA ASP A 213 22.00 6.18 -2.61
C ASP A 213 21.52 5.47 -3.89
N LYS A 214 21.13 4.19 -3.78
CA LYS A 214 20.52 3.44 -4.90
C LYS A 214 19.23 4.11 -5.39
N THR A 215 18.40 4.58 -4.46
CA THR A 215 17.13 5.24 -4.78
C THR A 215 17.37 6.52 -5.58
N LEU A 216 18.26 7.40 -5.12
CA LEU A 216 18.60 8.65 -5.81
C LEU A 216 19.11 8.39 -7.23
N ILE A 217 20.06 7.47 -7.38
CA ILE A 217 20.64 7.12 -8.68
C ILE A 217 19.56 6.56 -9.62
N SER A 218 18.74 5.63 -9.13
CA SER A 218 17.75 4.96 -9.96
C SER A 218 16.59 5.88 -10.36
N TRP A 219 16.17 6.79 -9.48
CA TRP A 219 15.08 7.72 -9.78
C TRP A 219 15.53 8.83 -10.73
N GLU A 220 16.74 9.34 -10.58
CA GLU A 220 17.30 10.32 -11.52
C GLU A 220 17.41 9.74 -12.93
N ALA A 221 17.93 8.50 -13.06
CA ALA A 221 18.11 7.84 -14.35
C ALA A 221 16.81 7.61 -15.15
N GLN A 222 15.65 7.70 -14.51
CA GLN A 222 14.33 7.60 -15.17
C GLN A 222 13.92 8.89 -15.88
N ALA A 223 14.66 9.98 -15.71
CA ALA A 223 14.28 11.33 -16.18
C ALA A 223 12.86 11.71 -15.75
N PRO A 224 12.58 11.80 -14.44
CA PRO A 224 11.23 11.89 -13.92
C PRO A 224 10.57 13.26 -14.16
N ASN A 225 9.29 13.35 -13.85
CA ASN A 225 8.54 14.61 -13.93
C ASN A 225 9.21 15.73 -13.12
N THR A 226 9.11 16.96 -13.62
CA THR A 226 9.72 18.13 -13.00
C THR A 226 8.85 18.72 -11.89
N GLY A 227 9.45 19.47 -10.96
CA GLY A 227 8.74 20.22 -9.93
C GLY A 227 8.15 19.37 -8.80
N LEU A 228 8.58 18.11 -8.65
CA LEU A 228 8.11 17.25 -7.57
C LEU A 228 8.72 17.64 -6.23
N SER A 229 7.94 17.51 -5.16
CA SER A 229 8.40 17.61 -3.78
C SER A 229 8.38 16.23 -3.15
N VAL A 230 9.47 15.87 -2.46
CA VAL A 230 9.59 14.58 -1.77
C VAL A 230 10.33 14.76 -0.43
N ASP A 231 9.83 14.06 0.58
CA ASP A 231 10.47 13.95 1.90
C ASP A 231 10.91 12.49 2.09
N PHE A 232 12.21 12.26 2.18
CA PHE A 232 12.82 10.95 2.42
C PHE A 232 13.05 10.68 3.91
N GLY A 233 12.47 11.48 4.81
CA GLY A 233 12.61 11.32 6.25
C GLY A 233 14.06 11.47 6.70
N GLY A 234 14.47 10.61 7.64
CA GLY A 234 15.84 10.58 8.17
C GLY A 234 16.92 10.05 7.22
N SER A 235 16.61 9.75 5.95
CA SER A 235 17.56 9.15 4.99
C SER A 235 18.75 10.07 4.73
N LYS A 236 19.98 9.52 4.75
CA LYS A 236 21.21 10.28 4.49
C LYS A 236 21.97 9.74 3.29
N PHE A 237 22.53 10.61 2.46
CA PHE A 237 23.25 10.23 1.23
C PHE A 237 24.78 10.30 1.40
N THR A 238 25.53 9.58 0.57
CA THR A 238 26.99 9.64 0.56
C THR A 238 27.48 10.89 -0.19
N PRO A 239 28.29 11.79 0.43
CA PRO A 239 28.81 12.98 -0.25
C PRO A 239 29.88 12.64 -1.29
N ASN A 240 30.06 13.50 -2.31
CA ASN A 240 31.03 13.30 -3.41
C ASN A 240 30.88 11.96 -4.15
N SER A 241 29.63 11.51 -4.33
CA SER A 241 29.30 10.22 -4.92
C SER A 241 28.35 10.38 -6.13
N LEU A 242 28.05 9.27 -6.81
CA LEU A 242 26.99 9.23 -7.83
C LEU A 242 25.63 9.59 -7.23
N ALA A 243 25.38 9.24 -5.96
CA ALA A 243 24.12 9.57 -5.30
C ALA A 243 23.99 11.06 -5.01
N SER A 244 25.04 11.71 -4.51
CA SER A 244 25.02 13.18 -4.33
C SER A 244 24.86 13.91 -5.67
N ALA A 245 25.53 13.44 -6.73
CA ALA A 245 25.35 14.00 -8.08
C ALA A 245 23.94 13.79 -8.63
N ALA A 246 23.34 12.60 -8.42
CA ALA A 246 21.97 12.32 -8.82
C ALA A 246 20.96 13.21 -8.08
N ARG A 247 21.14 13.37 -6.76
CA ARG A 247 20.36 14.30 -5.93
C ARG A 247 20.45 15.74 -6.44
N ASP A 248 21.66 16.21 -6.75
CA ASP A 248 21.88 17.56 -7.28
C ASP A 248 21.20 17.75 -8.64
N ARG A 249 21.17 16.72 -9.49
CA ARG A 249 20.44 16.75 -10.77
C ARG A 249 18.92 16.73 -10.58
N LEU A 250 18.38 15.92 -9.66
CA LEU A 250 16.96 15.96 -9.31
C LEU A 250 16.53 17.39 -8.91
N ILE A 251 17.36 18.10 -8.14
CA ILE A 251 17.08 19.48 -7.74
C ILE A 251 17.27 20.47 -8.90
N SER A 252 18.41 20.44 -9.57
CA SER A 252 18.81 21.49 -10.53
C SER A 252 18.24 21.32 -11.95
N VAL A 253 18.09 20.09 -12.41
CA VAL A 253 17.59 19.77 -13.76
C VAL A 253 16.10 19.52 -13.75
N TYR A 254 15.62 18.77 -12.75
CA TYR A 254 14.21 18.41 -12.64
C TYR A 254 13.43 19.34 -11.71
N SER A 255 14.05 20.36 -11.13
CA SER A 255 13.40 21.35 -10.25
C SER A 255 12.72 20.72 -9.03
N TRP A 256 13.26 19.61 -8.50
CA TRP A 256 12.70 18.97 -7.32
C TRP A 256 12.99 19.75 -6.03
N THR A 257 12.08 19.64 -5.07
CA THR A 257 12.34 19.98 -3.67
C THR A 257 12.53 18.69 -2.88
N ILE A 258 13.71 18.50 -2.29
CA ILE A 258 14.05 17.30 -1.53
C ILE A 258 14.28 17.66 -0.06
N ALA A 259 13.51 17.04 0.83
CA ALA A 259 13.79 16.99 2.26
C ALA A 259 14.36 15.61 2.61
N ASP A 260 15.50 15.58 3.31
CA ASP A 260 16.21 14.37 3.74
C ASP A 260 17.09 14.70 4.96
N GLY A 261 17.80 13.70 5.47
CA GLY A 261 18.73 13.82 6.60
C GLY A 261 20.10 14.43 6.26
N GLY A 262 20.31 14.90 5.03
CA GLY A 262 21.58 15.43 4.55
C GLY A 262 22.62 14.36 4.20
N SER A 263 23.90 14.76 4.14
CA SER A 263 24.99 13.81 3.96
C SER A 263 25.33 13.06 5.26
N ILE A 264 25.88 11.85 5.16
CA ILE A 264 26.51 11.15 6.29
C ILE A 264 27.76 11.85 6.80
#